data_AF-A0A074MCC1-F1
#
_entry.id   AF-A0A074MCC1-F1
#
_cell.length_a   1.000
_cell.length_b   1.000
_cell.length_c   1.000
_cell.angle_alpha   90.00
_cell.angle_beta   90.00
_cell.angle_gamma   90.00
#
_symmetry.space_group_name_H-M   'P 1'
#
loop_
_entity.id
_entity.type
_entity.pdbx_description
1 polymer ?
#
loop_
_entity_poly.entity_id
_entity_poly.type
_entity_poly.pdbx_seq_one_letter_code
_entity_poly.pdbx_strand_id
1 'polypeptide(L)' 'MARLTKKQRVLLQNLLTYVSFLITVAGTALWWRMKSAGDSSPLWLLGVIGYGWTFLALLLMDKFGRRVARKRRSS' A
#
# COMPACT_ATOMS: atom_id res chain seq x y z
N MET A 1 10.99 28.12 1.36
CA MET A 1 10.03 26.99 1.37
C MET A 1 9.51 26.75 -0.04
N ALA A 2 10.03 25.74 -0.75
CA ALA A 2 9.59 25.44 -2.12
C ALA A 2 8.15 24.91 -2.10
N ARG A 3 7.19 25.63 -2.71
CA ARG A 3 5.81 25.14 -2.90
C ARG A 3 5.83 24.04 -3.96
N LEU A 4 5.83 22.79 -3.51
CA LEU A 4 5.62 21.63 -4.39
C LEU A 4 4.32 21.82 -5.18
N THR A 5 4.46 21.81 -6.51
CA THR A 5 3.33 21.95 -7.42
C THR A 5 2.34 20.79 -7.24
N LYS A 6 1.05 21.03 -7.54
CA LYS A 6 -0.02 20.02 -7.38
C LYS A 6 0.32 18.70 -8.11
N LYS A 7 1.02 18.79 -9.25
CA LYS A 7 1.53 17.63 -10.02
C LYS A 7 2.61 16.86 -9.27
N GLN A 8 3.60 17.55 -8.69
CA GLN A 8 4.67 16.89 -7.91
C GLN A 8 4.11 16.18 -6.67
N ARG A 9 3.09 16.73 -6.00
CA ARG A 9 2.45 16.07 -4.86
C ARG A 9 1.77 14.75 -5.25
N VAL A 10 1.05 14.74 -6.38
CA VAL A 10 0.40 13.52 -6.89
C VAL A 10 1.43 12.48 -7.31
N LEU A 11 2.53 12.91 -7.92
CA LEU A 11 3.61 12.01 -8.33
C LEU A 11 4.30 11.39 -7.10
N LEU A 12 4.59 12.19 -6.07
CA LEU A 12 5.14 11.71 -4.81
C LEU A 12 4.20 10.73 -4.11
N GLN A 13 2.90 11.02 -4.08
CA GLN A 13 1.89 10.13 -3.50
C GLN A 13 1.78 8.80 -4.24
N ASN A 14 1.83 8.84 -5.58
CA ASN A 14 1.85 7.63 -6.40
C ASN A 14 3.12 6.82 -6.15
N LEU A 15 4.29 7.47 -6.08
CA LEU A 15 5.56 6.82 -5.83
C LEU A 15 5.55 6.13 -4.46
N LEU A 16 5.09 6.82 -3.42
CA LEU A 16 4.96 6.28 -2.07
C LEU A 16 4.04 5.05 -2.07
N THR A 17 2.91 5.14 -2.79
CA THR A 17 1.97 4.02 -2.94
C THR A 17 2.63 2.80 -3.60
N TYR A 18 3.37 3.01 -4.68
CA TYR A 18 4.07 1.93 -5.39
C TYR A 18 5.16 1.30 -4.52
N VAL A 19 5.94 2.11 -3.80
CA VAL A 19 6.98 1.63 -2.90
C VAL A 19 6.38 0.82 -1.75
N SER A 20 5.30 1.31 -1.12
CA SER A 20 4.59 0.56 -0.09
C SER A 20 4.03 -0.77 -0.61
N PHE A 21 3.49 -0.79 -1.83
CA PHE A 21 3.01 -2.01 -2.46
C PHE A 21 4.16 -3.01 -2.71
N LEU A 22 5.29 -2.54 -3.26
CA LEU A 22 6.48 -3.36 -3.50
C LEU A 22 7.01 -3.98 -2.21
N ILE A 23 7.13 -3.18 -1.13
CA ILE A 23 7.58 -3.68 0.17
C ILE A 23 6.63 -4.74 0.72
N THR A 24 5.32 -4.52 0.59
CA THR A 24 4.29 -5.47 1.05
C THR A 24 4.39 -6.80 0.31
N VAL A 25 4.49 -6.76 -1.02
CA VAL A 25 4.58 -7.96 -1.87
C VAL A 25 5.89 -8.70 -1.63
N ALA A 26 7.02 -7.98 -1.59
CA ALA A 26 8.33 -8.56 -1.33
C ALA A 26 8.40 -9.19 0.08
N GLY A 27 7.87 -8.50 1.09
CA GLY A 27 7.76 -9.03 2.45
C GLY A 27 6.91 -10.29 2.52
N THR A 28 5.76 -10.31 1.82
CA THR A 28 4.88 -11.48 1.75
C THR A 28 5.55 -12.65 1.04
N ALA A 29 6.29 -12.40 -0.05
CA ALA A 29 7.04 -13.43 -0.77
C ALA A 29 8.19 -14.01 0.09
N LEU A 30 8.90 -13.15 0.82
CA LEU A 30 9.95 -13.57 1.76
C LEU A 30 9.37 -14.41 2.90
N TRP A 31 8.22 -13.99 3.46
CA TRP A 31 7.51 -14.75 4.48
C TRP A 31 7.04 -16.11 3.98
N TRP A 32 6.48 -16.16 2.78
CA TRP A 32 6.08 -17.42 2.16
C TRP A 32 7.27 -18.37 1.99
N ARG A 33 8.41 -17.84 1.55
CA ARG A 33 9.65 -18.60 1.41
C ARG A 33 10.16 -19.14 2.76
N MET A 34 10.19 -18.32 3.81
CA MET A 34 10.56 -18.76 5.16
C MET A 34 9.61 -19.84 5.68
N LYS A 35 8.31 -19.63 5.52
CA LYS A 35 7.29 -20.59 5.91
C LYS A 35 7.42 -21.92 5.16
N SER A 36 7.75 -21.90 3.87
CA SER A 36 8.01 -23.11 3.08
C SER A 36 9.30 -23.83 3.47
N ALA A 37 10.28 -23.11 4.03
CA ALA A 37 11.52 -23.67 4.53
C ALA A 37 11.39 -24.26 5.95
N GLY A 38 10.25 -24.07 6.62
CA GLY A 38 10.04 -24.48 8.00
C GLY A 38 10.62 -23.52 9.05
N ASP A 39 11.09 -22.35 8.62
CA ASP A 39 11.70 -21.36 9.50
C ASP A 39 10.66 -20.47 10.19
N SER A 40 10.94 -20.15 11.45
CA SER A 40 10.17 -19.17 12.22
C SER A 40 10.34 -17.78 11.61
N SER A 41 9.24 -17.24 11.09
CA SER A 41 9.26 -15.89 10.52
C SER A 41 9.42 -14.83 11.61
N PRO A 42 10.32 -13.85 11.44
CA PRO A 42 10.50 -12.79 12.43
C PRO A 42 9.22 -11.97 12.62
N LEU A 43 8.89 -11.59 13.87
CA LEU A 43 7.70 -10.78 14.18
C LEU A 43 7.69 -9.43 13.46
N TRP A 44 8.87 -8.82 13.24
CA TRP A 44 8.98 -7.57 12.49
C TRP A 44 8.55 -7.72 11.02
N LEU A 45 8.84 -8.88 10.40
CA LEU A 45 8.43 -9.17 9.03
C LEU A 45 6.91 -9.29 8.92
N LEU A 46 6.29 -9.98 9.88
CA LEU A 46 4.82 -10.06 10.00
C LEU A 46 4.19 -8.68 10.21
N GLY A 47 4.82 -7.84 11.04
CA GLY A 47 4.40 -6.45 11.25
C GLY A 47 4.42 -5.65 9.95
N VAL A 48 5.54 -5.66 9.22
CA VAL A 48 5.67 -4.94 7.93
C VAL A 48 4.63 -5.40 6.91
N ILE A 49 4.38 -6.71 6.82
CA ILE A 49 3.35 -7.26 5.94
C ILE A 49 1.96 -6.75 6.37
N GLY A 50 1.61 -6.85 7.65
CA GLY A 50 0.32 -6.40 8.18
C GLY A 50 0.07 -4.90 7.97
N TYR A 51 1.05 -4.06 8.24
CA TYR A 51 0.97 -2.62 7.97
C TYR A 51 0.83 -2.33 6.46
N GLY A 52 1.57 -3.05 5.63
CA GLY A 52 1.51 -2.96 4.18
C GLY A 52 0.12 -3.26 3.61
N TRP A 53 -0.50 -4.37 4.06
CA TRP A 53 -1.87 -4.74 3.68
C TRP A 53 -2.92 -3.76 4.20
N THR A 54 -2.76 -3.26 5.42
CA THR A 54 -3.68 -2.26 6.00
C THR A 54 -3.63 -0.95 5.22
N PHE A 55 -2.43 -0.48 4.88
CA PHE A 55 -2.23 0.72 4.06
C PHE A 55 -2.82 0.54 2.65
N LEU A 56 -2.64 -0.62 2.04
CA LEU A 56 -3.22 -0.94 0.73
C LEU A 56 -4.76 -0.97 0.79
N ALA A 57 -5.33 -1.56 1.84
CA ALA A 57 -6.77 -1.60 2.07
C ALA A 57 -7.37 -0.19 2.21
N LEU A 58 -6.70 0.69 2.97
CA LEU A 58 -7.12 2.10 3.10
C LEU A 58 -7.06 2.84 1.77
N LEU A 59 -6.01 2.65 0.98
CA LEU A 59 -5.88 3.25 -0.36
C LEU A 59 -6.95 2.74 -1.33
N LEU A 60 -7.25 1.44 -1.29
CA LEU A 60 -8.34 0.85 -2.06
C LEU A 60 -9.68 1.45 -1.63
N MET A 61 -9.95 1.50 -0.33
CA MET A 61 -11.19 2.05 0.21
C MET A 61 -11.40 3.52 -0.17
N ASP A 62 -10.35 4.34 -0.13
CA ASP A 62 -10.40 5.73 -0.59
C ASP A 62 -10.64 5.83 -2.11
N LYS A 63 -9.97 5.00 -2.93
CA LYS A 63 -10.22 4.97 -4.39
C LYS A 63 -11.62 4.49 -4.73
N PHE A 64 -12.13 3.47 -4.04
CA PHE A 64 -13.50 2.95 -4.23
C PHE A 64 -14.54 3.94 -3.72
N GLY A 65 -14.33 4.56 -2.56
CA GLY A 65 -15.18 5.61 -2.02
C GLY A 65 -15.28 6.81 -2.96
N ARG A 66 -14.15 7.23 -3.55
CA ARG A 66 -14.11 8.28 -4.58
C ARG A 66 -14.76 7.86 -5.92
N ARG A 67 -14.85 6.58 -6.24
CA ARG A 67 -15.62 6.09 -7.41
C ARG A 67 -17.12 6.06 -7.11
N VAL A 68 -17.52 5.59 -5.94
CA VAL A 68 -18.93 5.54 -5.51
C VAL A 68 -19.52 6.94 -5.38
N ALA A 69 -18.78 7.88 -4.77
CA ALA A 69 -19.20 9.28 -4.64
C ALA A 69 -19.35 9.97 -6.01
N ARG A 70 -18.51 9.63 -6.99
CA ARG A 70 -18.66 10.14 -8.37
C ARG A 70 -19.88 9.55 -9.08
N LYS A 71 -20.16 8.26 -8.87
CA LYS A 71 -21.34 7.60 -9.45
C LYS A 71 -22.66 8.16 -8.92
N ARG A 72 -22.72 8.58 -7.65
CA ARG A 72 -23.89 9.26 -7.06
C ARG A 72 -24.12 10.69 -7.56
N ARG A 73 -23.14 11.33 -8.18
CA ARG A 73 -23.24 12.71 -8.68
C ARG A 73 -23.66 12.81 -10.15
N SER A 74 -23.72 11.68 -10.86
CA SER A 74 -24.17 11.61 -12.26
C SER A 74 -25.51 10.90 -12.44
N SER A 75 -26.22 10.65 -11.33
CA SER A 75 -27.60 10.16 -11.29
C SER A 75 -28.45 11.23 -10.63
#